data_AF-A0AAD6KY52-F1
#
_entry.id   AF-A0AAD6KY52-F1
#
_cell.length_a   1.000
_cell.length_b   1.000
_cell.length_c   1.000
_cell.angle_alpha   90.00
_cell.angle_beta   90.00
_cell.angle_gamma   90.00
#
_symmetry.space_group_name_H-M   'P 1'
#
loop_
_entity.id
_entity.type
_entity.pdbx_description
1 polymer ?
#
loop_
_entity_poly.entity_id
_entity_poly.type
_entity_poly.pdbx_seq_one_letter_code
_entity_poly.pdbx_strand_id
1 'polypeptide(L)'
;MEFPYVTGTKVSTNKTTNHSQRTGRSLKEVGTSHTQFVGFTSCNHPKVNSWSVKAVDQDVDQICWKESMGSHEPLCLYKRKPLLPSDDGRLTYNQGGFHLFASDGMEFCLDASPRKKRASKEFTSGSFFRCRSDASQMWDLNSNGSLISSYFGLCATVKSIDANVDNSGVRSWIATGRKGEVYVALFNLNSEKTVISATMSDLTGALPGRSLNATSCHGTEVWSGKDLGR
;
A
#
# COMPACT_ATOMS: atom_id res chain seq x y z
N MET A 1 -4.62 8.26 -1.99
CA MET A 1 -3.60 7.70 -2.91
C MET A 1 -2.24 8.16 -2.43
N GLU A 2 -1.17 7.40 -2.65
CA GLU A 2 0.19 7.88 -2.33
C GLU A 2 0.49 9.16 -3.10
N PHE A 3 1.10 10.12 -2.42
CA PHE A 3 1.51 11.42 -2.95
C PHE A 3 3.05 11.46 -2.88
N PRO A 4 3.76 11.32 -4.01
CA PRO A 4 5.21 11.21 -4.00
C PRO A 4 5.93 12.56 -4.01
N TYR A 5 5.21 13.67 -4.17
CA TYR A 5 5.78 15.01 -4.36
C TYR A 5 5.98 15.75 -3.03
N VAL A 6 6.78 15.15 -2.15
CA VAL A 6 7.17 15.72 -0.86
C VAL A 6 8.67 15.69 -0.68
N THR A 7 9.22 16.71 -0.04
CA THR A 7 10.64 16.82 0.28
C THR A 7 10.85 16.77 1.78
N GLY A 8 11.86 16.01 2.21
CA GLY A 8 12.27 15.91 3.61
C GLY A 8 13.62 16.57 3.84
N THR A 9 13.70 17.54 4.74
CA THR A 9 14.97 18.17 5.14
C THR A 9 15.23 17.93 6.63
N LYS A 10 16.40 17.38 6.95
CA LYS A 10 16.83 17.19 8.35
C LYS A 10 16.96 18.55 9.03
N VAL A 11 16.45 18.66 10.25
CA VAL A 11 16.64 19.87 11.06
C VAL A 11 18.05 19.83 11.66
N SER A 12 18.99 20.57 11.07
CA SER A 12 20.33 20.75 11.66
C SER A 12 20.24 21.64 12.91
N THR A 13 20.47 21.06 14.09
CA THR A 13 20.62 21.82 15.33
C THR A 13 22.04 22.36 15.44
N ASN A 14 22.27 23.60 14.99
CA ASN A 14 23.45 24.34 15.39
C ASN A 14 23.21 24.97 16.78
N LYS A 15 23.83 24.42 17.84
CA LYS A 15 24.52 25.14 18.93
C LYS A 15 25.07 24.21 20.05
N THR A 16 26.40 24.21 20.17
CA THR A 16 27.25 24.21 21.38
C THR A 16 27.03 23.20 22.53
N THR A 17 27.94 22.22 22.60
CA THR A 17 28.62 21.62 23.78
C THR A 17 27.92 21.64 25.16
N ASN A 18 27.55 20.46 25.68
CA ASN A 18 28.29 19.79 26.75
C ASN A 18 27.72 18.40 27.10
N HIS A 19 28.64 17.52 27.47
CA HIS A 19 28.46 16.08 27.72
C HIS A 19 27.26 15.69 28.59
N SER A 20 26.47 14.72 28.12
CA SER A 20 26.16 13.54 28.94
C SER A 20 26.09 12.31 28.05
N GLN A 21 27.02 11.38 28.28
CA GLN A 21 26.96 10.03 27.75
C GLN A 21 25.74 9.32 28.33
N ARG A 22 24.89 8.74 27.49
CA ARG A 22 24.16 7.50 27.82
C ARG A 22 23.78 6.75 26.55
N THR A 23 24.55 5.69 26.31
CA THR A 23 24.19 4.45 25.58
C THR A 23 23.54 4.62 24.21
N GLY A 24 24.37 4.87 23.20
CA GLY A 24 24.01 4.65 21.81
C GLY A 24 23.85 3.16 21.54
N ARG A 25 22.60 2.70 21.37
CA ARG A 25 22.33 1.53 20.53
C ARG A 25 22.47 2.01 19.10
N SER A 26 23.63 1.73 18.50
CA SER A 26 23.81 1.76 17.05
C SER A 26 22.75 0.84 16.43
N LEU A 27 21.71 1.42 15.82
CA LEU A 27 20.83 0.66 14.95
C LEU A 27 21.44 0.73 13.55
N LYS A 28 21.91 -0.44 13.12
CA LYS A 28 22.53 -0.70 11.82
C LYS A 28 21.61 -0.28 10.67
N GLU A 29 22.26 0.21 9.61
CA GLU A 29 21.83 0.24 8.21
C GLU A 29 20.38 0.68 7.92
N VAL A 30 20.27 1.92 7.44
CA VAL A 30 19.09 2.44 6.74
C VAL A 30 18.88 1.60 5.48
N GLY A 31 18.02 0.59 5.59
CA GLY A 31 17.59 -0.23 4.46
C GLY A 31 16.79 0.63 3.48
N THR A 32 17.12 0.51 2.19
CA THR A 32 16.32 1.00 1.08
C THR A 32 14.86 0.59 1.27
N SER A 33 13.94 1.56 1.34
CA SER A 33 12.52 1.26 1.53
C SER A 33 11.93 0.69 0.24
N HIS A 34 12.05 -0.61 0.03
CA HIS A 34 11.38 -1.30 -1.07
C HIS A 34 9.89 -1.37 -0.74
N THR A 35 9.08 -0.54 -1.41
CA THR A 35 7.63 -0.61 -1.25
C THR A 35 7.12 -1.70 -2.18
N GLN A 36 6.77 -2.84 -1.61
CA GLN A 36 6.15 -3.95 -2.33
C GLN A 36 4.65 -3.73 -2.43
N PHE A 37 4.08 -3.95 -3.61
CA PHE A 37 2.64 -3.96 -3.81
C PHE A 37 2.22 -5.11 -4.71
N VAL A 38 0.98 -5.56 -4.53
CA VAL A 38 0.36 -6.56 -5.40
C VAL A 38 -0.10 -5.88 -6.68
N GLY A 39 0.31 -6.41 -7.82
CA GLY A 39 -0.16 -6.01 -9.14
C GLY A 39 -0.71 -7.20 -9.91
N PHE A 40 -1.35 -6.92 -11.05
CA PHE A 40 -1.95 -7.92 -11.91
C PHE A 40 -1.33 -7.89 -13.30
N THR A 41 -1.11 -9.07 -13.86
CA THR A 41 -0.52 -9.28 -15.20
C THR A 41 -1.08 -10.53 -15.86
N SER A 42 -0.67 -10.80 -17.10
CA SER A 42 -1.00 -12.04 -17.80
C SER A 42 -0.36 -13.24 -17.08
N CYS A 43 -1.10 -14.34 -16.99
CA CYS A 43 -0.62 -15.57 -16.35
C CYS A 43 0.54 -16.26 -17.08
N ASN A 44 0.87 -15.84 -18.31
CA ASN A 44 2.05 -16.31 -19.03
C ASN A 44 3.34 -15.57 -18.61
N HIS A 45 3.24 -14.56 -17.75
CA HIS A 45 4.40 -13.78 -17.32
C HIS A 45 5.30 -14.64 -16.41
N PRO A 46 6.64 -14.66 -16.60
CA PRO A 46 7.53 -15.58 -15.88
C PRO A 46 7.53 -15.38 -14.35
N LYS A 47 7.20 -14.16 -13.89
CA LYS A 47 7.16 -13.78 -12.47
C LYS A 47 5.75 -13.85 -11.85
N VAL A 48 4.99 -14.92 -12.06
CA VAL A 48 3.67 -15.12 -11.42
C VAL A 48 3.61 -16.34 -10.50
N ASN A 49 4.56 -17.26 -10.63
CA ASN A 49 4.57 -18.58 -9.99
C ASN A 49 5.23 -18.60 -8.60
N SER A 50 5.30 -17.45 -7.93
CA SER A 50 6.08 -17.29 -6.69
C SER A 50 5.23 -17.22 -5.43
N TRP A 51 3.95 -17.58 -5.45
CA TRP A 51 3.12 -17.64 -4.25
C TRP A 51 3.23 -18.99 -3.53
N SER A 52 3.14 -18.98 -2.20
CA SER A 52 3.01 -20.19 -1.37
C SER A 52 2.10 -19.98 -0.19
N VAL A 53 1.44 -21.05 0.24
CA VAL A 53 0.70 -21.08 1.50
C VAL A 53 1.69 -21.22 2.67
N LYS A 54 1.52 -20.36 3.67
CA LYS A 54 2.14 -20.45 4.99
C LYS A 54 1.01 -20.66 5.99
N ALA A 55 0.98 -21.84 6.62
CA ALA A 55 0.05 -22.10 7.71
C ALA A 55 0.47 -21.28 8.93
N VAL A 56 -0.46 -20.49 9.50
CA VAL A 56 -0.20 -19.67 10.68
C VAL A 56 -0.81 -20.31 11.92
N ASP A 57 -2.12 -20.60 11.90
CA ASP A 57 -2.80 -21.42 12.92
C ASP A 57 -4.19 -21.89 12.43
N GLN A 58 -4.84 -22.77 13.21
CA GLN A 58 -5.97 -23.69 12.92
C GLN A 58 -7.11 -23.29 11.94
N ASP A 59 -7.25 -22.03 11.49
CA ASP A 59 -8.25 -21.60 10.48
C ASP A 59 -7.80 -20.43 9.57
N VAL A 60 -6.56 -19.94 9.70
CA VAL A 60 -6.08 -18.77 8.94
C VAL A 60 -4.78 -19.12 8.21
N ASP A 61 -4.92 -19.42 6.93
CA ASP A 61 -3.79 -19.53 6.01
C ASP A 61 -3.30 -18.14 5.60
N GLN A 62 -2.00 -17.96 5.46
CA GLN A 62 -1.44 -16.86 4.69
C GLN A 62 -0.93 -17.36 3.34
N ILE A 63 -1.05 -16.53 2.32
CA ILE A 63 -0.41 -16.72 1.02
C ILE A 63 0.67 -15.66 0.89
N CYS A 64 1.92 -16.12 0.81
CA CYS A 64 3.12 -15.28 0.81
C CYS A 64 3.87 -15.36 -0.51
N TRP A 65 4.44 -14.24 -0.92
CA TRP A 65 5.37 -14.18 -2.05
C TRP A 65 6.75 -14.72 -1.64
N LYS A 66 7.26 -15.72 -2.36
CA LYS A 66 8.51 -16.43 -2.04
C LYS A 66 9.77 -15.60 -2.27
N GLU A 67 9.73 -14.64 -3.18
CA GLU A 67 10.93 -13.89 -3.57
C GLU A 67 11.24 -12.82 -2.52
N SER A 68 12.18 -13.12 -1.62
CA SER A 68 12.74 -12.17 -0.67
C SER A 68 13.79 -11.30 -1.37
N MET A 69 13.46 -10.04 -1.62
CA MET A 69 14.40 -9.03 -2.14
C MET A 69 15.27 -8.48 -0.99
N GLY A 70 16.07 -9.36 -0.35
CA GLY A 70 16.98 -8.99 0.75
C GLY A 70 16.47 -9.37 2.16
N SER A 71 16.78 -8.54 3.16
CA SER A 71 16.48 -8.77 4.60
C SER A 71 15.03 -8.48 5.01
N HIS A 72 14.15 -8.19 4.05
CA HIS A 72 12.75 -7.83 4.30
C HIS A 72 11.84 -9.06 4.36
N GLU A 73 10.85 -9.02 5.24
CA GLU A 73 9.81 -10.06 5.35
C GLU A 73 9.00 -10.14 4.04
N PRO A 74 8.66 -11.35 3.56
CA PRO A 74 7.87 -11.51 2.35
C PRO A 74 6.47 -10.90 2.49
N LEU A 75 5.94 -10.32 1.40
CA LEU A 75 4.55 -9.87 1.34
C LEU A 75 3.61 -11.07 1.48
N CYS A 76 2.79 -11.05 2.52
CA CYS A 76 1.79 -12.07 2.81
C CYS A 76 0.38 -11.48 2.81
N LEU A 77 -0.57 -12.26 2.33
CA LEU A 77 -2.00 -11.96 2.38
C LEU A 77 -2.72 -13.04 3.17
N TYR A 78 -3.68 -12.65 3.98
CA TYR A 78 -4.52 -13.62 4.67
C TYR A 78 -5.50 -14.25 3.68
N LYS A 79 -5.77 -15.54 3.84
CA LYS A 79 -6.68 -16.32 3.00
C LYS A 79 -7.88 -16.77 3.83
N ARG A 80 -9.08 -16.64 3.26
CA ARG A 80 -10.31 -17.21 3.83
C ARG A 80 -11.24 -17.72 2.73
N LYS A 81 -11.83 -18.90 2.93
CA LYS A 81 -12.89 -19.40 2.05
C LYS A 81 -14.17 -18.59 2.27
N PRO A 82 -14.87 -18.16 1.21
CA PRO A 82 -16.16 -17.51 1.37
C PRO A 82 -17.15 -18.48 2.00
N LEU A 83 -17.87 -17.96 2.99
CA LEU A 83 -18.98 -18.63 3.64
C LEU A 83 -20.23 -18.37 2.81
N LEU A 84 -20.87 -19.41 2.30
CA LEU A 84 -22.19 -19.30 1.68
C LEU A 84 -23.26 -19.68 2.71
N PRO A 85 -24.40 -18.97 2.73
CA PRO A 85 -25.59 -19.49 3.40
C PRO A 85 -26.11 -20.72 2.63
N SER A 86 -26.17 -21.85 3.32
CA SER A 86 -26.85 -23.07 2.88
C SER A 86 -28.36 -22.93 3.07
N ASP A 87 -29.12 -23.71 2.31
CA ASP A 87 -30.59 -23.73 2.32
C ASP A 87 -31.18 -24.10 3.71
N ASP A 88 -30.39 -24.78 4.54
CA ASP A 88 -30.71 -25.13 5.93
C ASP A 88 -30.25 -24.08 6.96
N GLY A 89 -29.81 -22.89 6.52
CA GLY A 89 -29.31 -21.82 7.39
C GLY A 89 -27.90 -22.05 7.96
N ARG A 90 -27.22 -23.15 7.57
CA ARG A 90 -25.82 -23.40 7.94
C ARG A 90 -24.89 -22.67 6.98
N LEU A 91 -23.71 -22.27 7.44
CA LEU A 91 -22.70 -21.70 6.54
C LEU A 91 -21.92 -22.86 5.89
N THR A 92 -22.03 -23.00 4.58
CA THR A 92 -21.24 -23.97 3.80
C THR A 92 -20.07 -23.27 3.13
N TYR A 93 -18.91 -23.90 3.16
CA TYR A 93 -17.75 -23.41 2.41
C TYR A 93 -17.96 -23.68 0.94
N ASN A 94 -17.85 -22.64 0.12
CA ASN A 94 -17.89 -22.81 -1.32
C ASN A 94 -16.68 -23.67 -1.77
N GLN A 95 -16.89 -24.56 -2.75
CA GLN A 95 -15.79 -25.29 -3.40
C GLN A 95 -15.03 -24.44 -4.43
N GLY A 96 -15.49 -23.21 -4.68
CA GLY A 96 -14.76 -22.19 -5.45
C GLY A 96 -13.65 -21.54 -4.62
N GLY A 97 -12.85 -20.68 -5.28
CA GLY A 97 -11.68 -19.99 -4.72
C GLY A 97 -11.88 -19.24 -3.39
N PHE A 98 -10.88 -18.46 -3.00
CA PHE A 98 -10.85 -17.79 -1.70
C PHE A 98 -10.75 -16.26 -1.82
N HIS A 99 -11.10 -15.58 -0.73
CA HIS A 99 -10.81 -14.17 -0.55
C HIS A 99 -9.41 -13.98 0.01
N LEU A 100 -8.79 -12.87 -0.36
CA LEU A 100 -7.47 -12.44 0.11
C LEU A 100 -7.54 -11.10 0.81
N PHE A 101 -6.91 -10.97 1.99
CA PHE A 101 -7.00 -9.77 2.82
C PHE A 101 -5.61 -9.20 3.13
N ALA A 102 -5.53 -7.87 3.20
CA ALA A 102 -4.30 -7.16 3.55
C ALA A 102 -3.97 -7.25 5.05
N SER A 103 -4.98 -7.46 5.90
CA SER A 103 -4.85 -7.53 7.36
C SER A 103 -5.74 -8.61 7.96
N ASP A 104 -5.46 -8.94 9.21
CA ASP A 104 -6.20 -9.88 10.07
C ASP A 104 -7.63 -9.42 10.42
N GLY A 105 -7.93 -8.12 10.29
CA GLY A 105 -9.29 -7.60 10.42
C GLY A 105 -10.26 -8.13 9.35
N MET A 106 -9.75 -8.66 8.23
CA MET A 106 -10.50 -9.35 7.16
C MET A 106 -11.72 -8.58 6.62
N GLU A 107 -11.71 -7.24 6.69
CA GLU A 107 -12.80 -6.40 6.17
C GLU A 107 -12.66 -6.08 4.67
N PHE A 108 -11.41 -6.03 4.19
CA PHE A 108 -11.07 -5.60 2.84
C PHE A 108 -10.41 -6.73 2.03
N CYS A 109 -11.05 -7.09 0.93
CA CYS A 109 -10.66 -8.13 0.00
C CYS A 109 -9.92 -7.56 -1.21
N LEU A 110 -8.89 -8.27 -1.66
CA LEU A 110 -8.16 -7.98 -2.89
C LEU A 110 -9.10 -8.16 -4.10
N ASP A 111 -9.24 -7.10 -4.90
CA ASP A 111 -10.09 -7.06 -6.07
C ASP A 111 -9.24 -6.96 -7.33
N ALA A 112 -9.49 -7.87 -8.27
CA ALA A 112 -8.77 -8.03 -9.53
C ALA A 112 -9.18 -7.01 -10.61
N SER A 113 -10.20 -6.18 -10.35
CA SER A 113 -10.72 -5.24 -11.35
C SER A 113 -9.62 -4.26 -11.80
N PRO A 114 -9.27 -4.22 -13.10
CA PRO A 114 -8.21 -3.37 -13.59
C PRO A 114 -8.61 -1.90 -13.47
N ARG A 115 -7.87 -1.14 -12.67
CA ARG A 115 -8.04 0.33 -12.65
C ARG A 115 -7.35 0.94 -13.86
N LYS A 116 -8.09 1.72 -14.65
CA LYS A 116 -7.54 2.56 -15.72
C LYS A 116 -6.52 3.56 -15.12
N LYS A 117 -5.22 3.32 -15.30
CA LYS A 117 -4.18 4.36 -15.18
C LYS A 117 -3.42 4.49 -16.51
N ARG A 118 -3.17 5.74 -16.91
CA ARG A 118 -2.53 6.17 -18.17
C ARG A 118 -1.00 5.93 -18.24
N ALA A 119 -0.41 5.07 -17.41
CA ALA A 119 1.04 4.83 -17.40
C ALA A 119 1.37 3.32 -17.35
N SER A 120 2.08 2.85 -18.40
CA SER A 120 2.49 1.48 -18.75
C SER A 120 1.37 0.46 -18.99
N LYS A 121 1.37 -0.14 -20.19
CA LYS A 121 0.32 -1.05 -20.71
C LYS A 121 0.28 -2.44 -20.06
N GLU A 122 1.20 -2.79 -19.17
CA GLU A 122 1.44 -4.20 -18.81
C GLU A 122 1.03 -4.60 -17.39
N PHE A 123 0.77 -3.65 -16.48
CA PHE A 123 0.53 -3.98 -15.06
C PHE A 123 -0.42 -3.00 -14.38
N THR A 124 -1.44 -3.54 -13.69
CA THR A 124 -2.36 -2.75 -12.86
C THR A 124 -2.10 -3.01 -11.38
N SER A 125 -2.13 -1.98 -10.55
CA SER A 125 -1.97 -2.12 -9.10
C SER A 125 -3.26 -2.66 -8.47
N GLY A 126 -3.14 -3.64 -7.58
CA GLY A 126 -4.25 -4.22 -6.85
C GLY A 126 -4.92 -3.23 -5.91
N SER A 127 -6.23 -3.38 -5.74
CA SER A 127 -7.04 -2.57 -4.82
C SER A 127 -7.72 -3.48 -3.81
N PHE A 128 -7.81 -3.00 -2.57
CA PHE A 128 -8.61 -3.66 -1.54
C PHE A 128 -9.94 -2.92 -1.38
N PHE A 129 -11.04 -3.65 -1.40
CA PHE A 129 -12.39 -3.13 -1.20
C PHE A 129 -13.11 -3.95 -0.15
N ARG A 130 -14.23 -3.44 0.36
CA ARG A 130 -15.10 -4.26 1.22
C ARG A 130 -15.41 -5.58 0.54
N CYS A 131 -15.28 -6.64 1.31
CA CYS A 131 -15.51 -8.00 0.84
C CYS A 131 -16.96 -8.18 0.38
N ARG A 132 -17.12 -8.75 -0.80
CA ARG A 132 -18.41 -9.06 -1.44
C ARG A 132 -18.30 -10.47 -2.01
N SER A 133 -19.45 -11.14 -2.15
CA SER A 133 -19.50 -12.39 -2.93
C SER A 133 -19.50 -12.04 -4.43
N ASP A 134 -18.36 -11.54 -4.90
CA ASP A 134 -18.16 -11.07 -6.28
C ASP A 134 -16.96 -11.81 -6.88
N ALA A 135 -17.11 -12.31 -8.11
CA ALA A 135 -16.06 -13.03 -8.82
C ALA A 135 -14.78 -12.18 -9.02
N SER A 136 -14.89 -10.85 -8.99
CA SER A 136 -13.74 -9.94 -9.00
C SER A 136 -12.82 -10.06 -7.79
N GLN A 137 -13.33 -10.58 -6.67
CA GLN A 137 -12.62 -10.73 -5.39
C GLN A 137 -12.26 -12.18 -5.06
N MET A 138 -12.54 -13.09 -5.99
CA MET A 138 -12.30 -14.53 -5.86
C MET A 138 -10.96 -14.90 -6.50
N TRP A 139 -10.17 -15.67 -5.75
CA TRP A 139 -8.81 -16.06 -6.15
C TRP A 139 -8.59 -17.56 -6.01
N ASP A 140 -7.86 -18.13 -6.96
CA ASP A 140 -7.42 -19.52 -6.96
C ASP A 140 -5.89 -19.59 -6.89
N LEU A 141 -5.35 -20.47 -6.05
CA LEU A 141 -3.91 -20.75 -6.01
C LEU A 141 -3.65 -22.08 -6.71
N ASN A 142 -2.92 -22.03 -7.82
CA ASN A 142 -2.50 -23.22 -8.53
C ASN A 142 -1.30 -23.89 -7.84
N SER A 143 -1.12 -25.18 -8.12
CA SER A 143 0.02 -25.96 -7.63
C SER A 143 1.38 -25.44 -8.09
N ASN A 144 1.42 -24.75 -9.24
CA ASN A 144 2.62 -24.10 -9.76
C ASN A 144 2.98 -22.79 -9.02
N GLY A 145 2.18 -22.34 -8.06
CA GLY A 145 2.40 -21.10 -7.31
C GLY A 145 1.84 -19.84 -7.99
N SER A 146 1.03 -19.97 -9.05
CA SER A 146 0.29 -18.84 -9.62
C SER A 146 -1.01 -18.57 -8.85
N LEU A 147 -1.25 -17.29 -8.58
CA LEU A 147 -2.46 -16.81 -7.92
C LEU A 147 -3.36 -16.11 -8.93
N ILE A 148 -4.51 -16.71 -9.25
CA ILE A 148 -5.33 -16.39 -10.42
C ILE A 148 -6.68 -15.82 -10.03
N SER A 149 -7.11 -14.77 -10.73
CA SER A 149 -8.51 -14.37 -10.81
C SER A 149 -9.11 -14.92 -12.10
N SER A 150 -9.88 -16.00 -11.98
CA SER A 150 -10.49 -16.70 -13.11
C SER A 150 -11.45 -15.82 -13.92
N TYR A 151 -12.14 -14.89 -13.24
CA TYR A 151 -13.09 -13.96 -13.87
C TYR A 151 -12.43 -12.98 -14.84
N PHE A 152 -11.25 -12.47 -14.50
CA PHE A 152 -10.51 -11.52 -15.37
C PHE A 152 -9.38 -12.18 -16.17
N GLY A 153 -9.06 -13.45 -15.93
CA GLY A 153 -7.93 -14.13 -16.56
C GLY A 153 -6.57 -13.51 -16.19
N LEU A 154 -6.46 -12.93 -14.99
CA LEU A 154 -5.27 -12.23 -14.52
C LEU A 154 -4.59 -12.98 -13.39
N CYS A 155 -3.27 -12.90 -13.35
CA CYS A 155 -2.44 -13.43 -12.29
C CYS A 155 -1.90 -12.30 -11.40
N ALA A 156 -1.92 -12.52 -10.10
CA ALA A 156 -1.30 -11.64 -9.13
C ALA A 156 0.23 -11.82 -9.12
N THR A 157 0.96 -10.71 -9.08
CA THR A 157 2.40 -10.65 -8.98
C THR A 157 2.79 -9.56 -7.98
N VAL A 158 3.97 -9.66 -7.37
CA VAL A 158 4.49 -8.60 -6.51
C VAL A 158 5.47 -7.75 -7.31
N LYS A 159 5.26 -6.43 -7.24
CA LYS A 159 6.22 -5.45 -7.76
C LYS A 159 6.84 -4.69 -6.62
N SER A 160 8.17 -4.55 -6.66
CA SER A 160 8.84 -3.47 -5.98
C SER A 160 8.79 -2.24 -6.86
N ILE A 161 8.38 -1.11 -6.30
CA ILE A 161 8.87 0.16 -6.81
C ILE A 161 10.19 0.38 -6.08
N ASP A 162 11.27 0.31 -6.84
CA ASP A 162 12.52 0.95 -6.45
C ASP A 162 12.23 2.43 -6.53
N ALA A 163 11.69 2.92 -5.43
CA ALA A 163 11.59 4.32 -5.22
C ALA A 163 13.04 4.79 -5.19
N ASN A 164 13.51 5.35 -6.31
CA ASN A 164 14.47 6.47 -6.30
C ASN A 164 13.80 7.67 -5.58
N VAL A 165 13.14 7.41 -4.45
CA VAL A 165 12.75 8.40 -3.48
C VAL A 165 14.04 8.57 -2.73
N ASP A 166 14.69 9.70 -2.99
CA ASP A 166 15.75 10.23 -2.14
C ASP A 166 15.51 9.75 -0.71
N ASN A 167 16.53 9.07 -0.17
CA ASN A 167 16.63 8.27 1.05
C ASN A 167 16.16 9.00 2.34
N SER A 168 15.00 9.61 2.28
CA SER A 168 14.55 10.70 3.12
C SER A 168 13.52 10.22 4.14
N GLY A 169 13.12 8.94 4.11
CA GLY A 169 12.19 8.34 5.08
C GLY A 169 10.84 9.06 5.22
N VAL A 170 10.49 9.96 4.30
CA VAL A 170 9.22 10.67 4.30
C VAL A 170 8.21 9.90 3.45
N ARG A 171 6.96 9.86 3.92
CA ARG A 171 5.82 9.34 3.16
C ARG A 171 4.65 10.30 3.20
N SER A 172 3.85 10.30 2.14
CA SER A 172 2.63 11.10 2.16
C SER A 172 1.51 10.54 1.29
N TRP A 173 0.29 10.92 1.65
CA TRP A 173 -0.94 10.52 0.95
C TRP A 173 -1.82 11.73 0.70
N ILE A 174 -2.47 11.74 -0.47
CA ILE A 174 -3.45 12.76 -0.85
C ILE A 174 -4.83 12.12 -1.05
N ALA A 175 -5.86 12.85 -0.62
CA ALA A 175 -7.26 12.49 -0.79
C ALA A 175 -8.11 13.72 -1.07
N THR A 176 -9.30 13.52 -1.62
CA THR A 176 -10.25 14.59 -1.90
C THR A 176 -11.55 14.34 -1.13
N GLY A 177 -12.04 15.37 -0.46
CA GLY A 177 -13.32 15.40 0.23
C GLY A 177 -14.51 15.53 -0.72
N ARG A 178 -15.71 15.29 -0.21
CA ARG A 178 -16.95 15.33 -1.01
C ARG A 178 -17.31 16.73 -1.48
N LYS A 179 -16.89 17.78 -0.75
CA LYS A 179 -17.13 19.18 -1.14
C LYS A 179 -15.92 19.79 -1.87
N GLY A 180 -14.92 18.97 -2.18
CA GLY A 180 -13.73 19.37 -2.93
C GLY A 180 -12.54 19.79 -2.09
N GLU A 181 -12.58 19.54 -0.78
CA GLU A 181 -11.43 19.69 0.10
C GLU A 181 -10.29 18.76 -0.35
N VAL A 182 -9.04 19.20 -0.16
CA VAL A 182 -7.86 18.36 -0.39
C VAL A 182 -7.22 18.06 0.95
N TYR A 183 -7.07 16.77 1.25
CA TYR A 183 -6.41 16.30 2.46
C TYR A 183 -5.05 15.74 2.10
N VAL A 184 -4.02 16.20 2.81
CA VAL A 184 -2.66 15.70 2.69
C VAL A 184 -2.23 15.18 4.05
N ALA A 185 -1.76 13.94 4.09
CA ALA A 185 -1.21 13.32 5.28
C ALA A 185 0.30 13.13 5.08
N LEU A 186 1.11 13.68 6.00
CA LEU A 186 2.57 13.63 5.97
C LEU A 186 3.07 12.75 7.11
N PHE A 187 4.01 11.85 6.83
CA PHE A 187 4.57 10.92 7.80
C PHE A 187 6.08 11.00 7.75
N ASN A 188 6.69 11.29 8.91
CA ASN A 188 8.13 11.18 9.10
C ASN A 188 8.45 9.79 9.63
N LEU A 189 9.06 8.95 8.81
CA LEU A 189 9.55 7.62 9.22
C LEU A 189 11.05 7.64 9.55
N ASN A 190 11.70 8.81 9.51
CA ASN A 190 13.07 8.93 10.00
C ASN A 190 13.12 8.87 11.52
N SER A 191 14.26 8.41 12.04
CA SER A 191 14.60 8.52 13.47
C SER A 191 14.84 9.98 13.92
N GLU A 192 15.13 10.88 12.97
CA GLU A 192 15.45 12.28 13.22
C GLU A 192 14.25 13.19 12.93
N LYS A 193 14.26 14.38 13.53
CA LYS A 193 13.27 15.43 13.23
C LYS A 193 13.48 15.95 11.80
N THR A 194 12.46 15.83 10.98
CA THR A 194 12.48 16.21 9.56
C THR A 194 11.41 17.23 9.27
N VAL A 195 11.79 18.31 8.58
CA VAL A 195 10.83 19.23 7.95
C VAL A 195 10.35 18.57 6.67
N ILE A 196 9.04 18.36 6.56
CA ILE A 196 8.40 17.82 5.37
C ILE A 196 7.69 18.97 4.65
N SER A 197 7.96 19.15 3.36
CA SER A 197 7.35 20.19 2.53
C SER A 197 6.76 19.64 1.24
N ALA A 198 5.72 20.30 0.74
CA ALA A 198 5.07 20.08 -0.55
C ALA A 198 4.73 21.43 -1.18
N THR A 199 4.73 21.53 -2.50
CA THR A 199 4.28 22.77 -3.18
C THR A 199 2.81 22.67 -3.61
N MET A 200 2.15 23.82 -3.74
CA MET A 200 0.77 23.86 -4.26
C MET A 200 0.67 23.35 -5.70
N SER A 201 1.72 23.58 -6.50
CA SER A 201 1.83 23.05 -7.86
C SER A 201 1.81 21.52 -7.86
N ASP A 202 2.51 20.89 -6.92
CA ASP A 202 2.53 19.44 -6.77
C ASP A 202 1.15 18.88 -6.39
N LEU A 203 0.44 19.54 -5.48
CA LEU A 203 -0.93 19.18 -5.09
C LEU A 203 -1.90 19.30 -6.28
N THR A 204 -1.74 20.34 -7.08
CA THR A 204 -2.55 20.56 -8.29
C THR A 204 -2.28 19.49 -9.35
N GLY A 205 -1.01 19.16 -9.56
CA GLY A 205 -0.60 18.10 -10.50
C GLY A 205 -1.11 16.71 -10.12
N ALA A 206 -1.24 16.43 -8.82
CA ALA A 206 -1.76 15.15 -8.31
C ALA A 206 -3.28 14.99 -8.49
N LEU A 207 -4.02 16.07 -8.77
CA LEU A 207 -5.49 16.09 -8.87
C LEU A 207 -5.96 16.58 -10.27
N PRO A 208 -5.77 15.78 -11.34
CA PRO A 208 -6.13 16.19 -12.69
C PRO A 208 -7.64 16.48 -12.81
N GLY A 209 -7.98 17.66 -13.34
CA GLY A 209 -9.35 18.12 -13.54
C GLY A 209 -9.88 19.10 -12.48
N ARG A 210 -9.06 19.51 -11.50
CA ARG A 210 -9.39 20.58 -10.56
C ARG A 210 -8.34 21.70 -10.64
N SER A 211 -8.76 22.92 -10.92
CA SER A 211 -7.89 24.09 -10.78
C SER A 211 -7.85 24.50 -9.30
N LEU A 212 -6.83 24.07 -8.58
CA LEU A 212 -6.48 24.75 -7.34
C LEU A 212 -5.85 26.08 -7.73
N ASN A 213 -6.36 27.19 -7.19
CA ASN A 213 -5.71 28.48 -7.37
C ASN A 213 -4.35 28.42 -6.67
N ALA A 214 -3.27 28.40 -7.45
CA ALA A 214 -1.90 28.28 -6.96
C ALA A 214 -1.46 29.48 -6.08
N THR A 215 -2.27 30.52 -5.98
CA THR A 215 -1.94 31.81 -5.36
C THR A 215 -2.28 31.92 -3.87
N SER A 216 -3.07 31.00 -3.29
CA SER A 216 -3.41 31.06 -1.86
C SER A 216 -3.30 29.69 -1.20
N CYS A 217 -2.41 29.58 -0.22
CA CYS A 217 -2.27 28.38 0.61
C CYS A 217 -3.13 28.52 1.86
N HIS A 218 -4.45 28.41 1.75
CA HIS A 218 -5.31 28.31 2.93
C HIS A 218 -5.47 26.84 3.30
N GLY A 219 -5.05 26.49 4.51
CA GLY A 219 -5.13 25.12 4.99
C GLY A 219 -5.09 25.08 6.50
N THR A 220 -5.68 24.06 7.09
CA THR A 220 -5.72 23.89 8.54
C THR A 220 -5.19 22.52 8.89
N GLU A 221 -4.30 22.45 9.88
CA GLU A 221 -3.89 21.18 10.44
C GLU A 221 -5.06 20.54 11.19
N VAL A 222 -5.48 19.35 10.78
CA VAL A 222 -6.70 18.70 11.27
C VAL A 222 -6.67 18.41 12.78
N TRP A 223 -5.54 18.03 13.34
CA TRP A 223 -5.45 17.64 14.76
C TRP A 223 -5.39 18.83 15.71
N SER A 224 -4.62 19.85 15.37
CA SER A 224 -4.40 21.02 16.24
C SER A 224 -5.35 22.18 15.93
N GLY A 225 -6.04 22.15 14.78
CA GLY A 225 -6.81 23.28 14.26
C GLY A 225 -5.94 24.46 13.86
N LYS A 226 -4.61 24.30 13.81
CA LYS A 226 -3.68 25.36 13.48
C LYS A 226 -3.85 25.78 12.03
N ASP A 227 -4.06 27.08 11.82
CA ASP A 227 -4.03 27.66 10.49
C ASP A 227 -2.61 27.59 9.92
N LEU A 228 -2.50 26.98 8.75
CA LEU A 228 -1.26 26.84 7.97
C LEU A 228 -1.20 27.89 6.86
N GLY A 229 -2.27 28.68 6.67
CA GLY A 229 -2.35 29.69 5.65
C GLY A 229 -2.07 31.11 6.11
N ARG A 230 -1.52 31.89 5.18
CA ARG A 230 -1.51 33.35 5.17
C ARG A 230 -1.78 33.82 3.75
#